data_AF-A0A356TQ56-F1
#
_entry.id   AF-A0A356TQ56-F1
#
_cell.length_a   1.000
_cell.length_b   1.000
_cell.length_c   1.000
_cell.angle_alpha   90.00
_cell.angle_beta   90.00
_cell.angle_gamma   90.00
#
_symmetry.space_group_name_H-M   'P 1'
#
loop_
_entity.id
_entity.type
_entity.pdbx_description
1 polymer ?
#
loop_
_entity_poly.entity_id
_entity_poly.type
_entity_poly.pdbx_seq_one_letter_code
_entity_poly.pdbx_strand_id
1 'polypeptide(L)' 'MVARALPDGGRLTLRGDVLTLRRGEHVARTQVGSADALLAVLDERFGRRLSAGTVLRGCRVPRVA' A
#
# COMPACT_ATOMS: atom_id res chain seq x y z
N MET A 1 -0.18 -0.25 -13.60
CA MET A 1 -0.79 0.79 -12.74
C MET A 1 -2.03 0.19 -12.11
N VAL A 2 -2.24 0.36 -10.81
CA VAL A 2 -3.42 -0.14 -10.08
C VAL A 2 -4.04 1.02 -9.31
N ALA A 3 -5.37 1.12 -9.29
CA ALA A 3 -6.08 2.13 -8.52
C ALA A 3 -7.30 1.51 -7.84
N ARG A 4 -7.62 1.97 -6.63
CA ARG A 4 -8.77 1.51 -5.85
C ARG A 4 -9.42 2.64 -5.07
N ALA A 5 -10.75 2.68 -5.09
CA ALA A 5 -11.53 3.55 -4.22
C ALA A 5 -11.51 3.01 -2.77
N LEU A 6 -11.44 3.92 -1.81
CA LEU A 6 -11.45 3.62 -0.39
C LEU A 6 -12.84 3.90 0.21
N PRO A 7 -13.21 3.23 1.32
CA PRO A 7 -14.52 3.40 1.95
C PRO A 7 -14.80 4.82 2.45
N ASP A 8 -13.74 5.58 2.75
CA ASP A 8 -13.78 6.97 3.21
C ASP A 8 -13.92 8.00 2.06
N GLY A 9 -14.21 7.53 0.83
CA GLY A 9 -14.27 8.38 -0.36
C GLY A 9 -12.90 8.73 -0.95
N GLY A 10 -11.81 8.24 -0.35
CA GLY A 10 -10.47 8.40 -0.87
C GLY A 10 -10.16 7.51 -2.08
N ARG A 11 -9.00 7.74 -2.69
CA ARG A 11 -8.47 6.92 -3.79
C ARG A 11 -7.02 6.59 -3.54
N LEU A 12 -6.70 5.30 -3.58
CA LEU A 12 -5.34 4.78 -3.54
C LEU A 12 -4.89 4.42 -4.95
N THR A 13 -3.72 4.87 -5.36
CA THR A 13 -3.12 4.59 -6.68
C THR A 13 -1.69 4.12 -6.50
N LEU A 14 -1.33 3.03 -7.16
CA LEU A 14 0.05 2.54 -7.27
C LEU A 14 0.49 2.60 -8.73
N ARG A 15 1.51 3.41 -9.00
CA ARG A 15 2.12 3.54 -10.33
C ARG A 15 3.63 3.37 -10.19
N GLY A 16 4.16 2.28 -10.76
CA GLY A 16 5.54 1.90 -10.51
C GLY A 16 5.73 1.63 -9.02
N ASP A 17 6.73 2.29 -8.44
CA ASP A 17 7.07 2.30 -7.03
C ASP A 17 6.44 3.48 -6.26
N VAL A 18 5.56 4.26 -6.88
CA VAL A 18 4.92 5.40 -6.22
C VAL A 18 3.49 5.07 -5.79
N LEU A 19 3.25 5.14 -4.48
CA LEU A 19 1.92 5.05 -3.89
C LEU A 19 1.37 6.46 -3.66
N THR A 20 0.18 6.72 -4.18
CA THR A 20 -0.53 7.99 -4.01
C THR A 20 -1.86 7.75 -3.31
N LEU A 21 -2.08 8.43 -2.19
CA LEU A 21 -3.35 8.45 -1.46
C LEU A 21 -3.96 9.85 -1.63
N ARG A 22 -5.16 9.92 -2.23
CA ARG A 22 -5.96 11.14 -2.30
C ARG A 22 -7.18 11.03 -1.40
N ARG A 23 -7.43 12.03 -0.55
CA ARG A 23 -8.62 12.17 0.29
C ARG A 23 -9.10 13.62 0.21
N GLY A 24 -10.22 13.86 -0.48
CA GLY A 24 -10.64 15.23 -0.83
C GLY A 24 -9.51 16.00 -1.55
N GLU A 25 -9.17 17.17 -1.02
CA GLU A 25 -8.07 18.02 -1.50
C GLU A 25 -6.68 17.52 -1.08
N HIS A 26 -6.57 16.63 -0.08
CA HIS A 26 -5.28 16.16 0.41
C HIS A 26 -4.74 15.03 -0.48
N VAL A 27 -3.52 15.23 -1.00
CA VAL A 27 -2.77 14.23 -1.76
C VAL A 27 -1.45 13.93 -1.06
N ALA A 28 -1.29 12.68 -0.61
CA ALA A 28 -0.03 12.17 -0.08
C ALA A 28 0.62 11.22 -1.08
N ARG A 29 1.93 11.38 -1.33
CA ARG A 29 2.73 10.51 -2.20
C ARG A 29 3.85 9.88 -1.40
N THR A 30 4.09 8.60 -1.64
CA THR A 30 5.13 7.83 -0.96
C THR A 30 5.87 6.99 -2.00
N GLN A 31 7.20 7.14 -2.03
CA GLN A 31 8.06 6.24 -2.79
C GLN A 31 8.18 4.93 -2.02
N VAL A 32 7.98 3.82 -2.72
CA VAL A 32 7.92 2.48 -2.16
C VAL A 32 8.96 1.63 -2.87
N GLY A 33 10.21 1.81 -2.46
CA GLY A 33 11.37 1.17 -3.10
C GLY A 33 11.49 -0.34 -2.87
N SER A 34 10.63 -0.93 -2.04
CA SER A 34 10.61 -2.37 -1.77
C SER A 34 9.21 -2.87 -1.41
N ALA A 35 9.00 -4.18 -1.55
CA ALA A 35 7.75 -4.82 -1.11
C ALA A 35 7.51 -4.61 0.39
N ASP A 36 8.55 -4.64 1.22
CA ASP A 36 8.44 -4.37 2.66
C ASP A 36 7.99 -2.95 2.96
N ALA A 37 8.54 -1.95 2.25
CA ALA A 37 8.08 -0.58 2.37
C ALA A 37 6.60 -0.45 1.98
N LEU A 38 6.13 -1.21 1.00
CA LEU A 38 4.71 -1.21 0.61
C LEU A 38 3.84 -1.73 1.75
N LEU A 39 4.25 -2.84 2.35
CA LEU A 39 3.53 -3.49 3.44
C LEU A 39 3.48 -2.60 4.68
N ALA A 40 4.58 -1.94 5.04
CA ALA A 40 4.63 -0.97 6.13
C ALA A 40 3.64 0.19 5.91
N VAL A 41 3.63 0.77 4.71
CA VAL A 41 2.68 1.85 4.36
C VAL A 41 1.23 1.37 4.41
N LEU A 42 0.97 0.12 4.01
CA LEU A 42 -0.37 -0.46 4.08
C LEU A 42 -0.82 -0.71 5.53
N ASP A 43 0.08 -1.14 6.40
CA ASP A 43 -0.20 -1.33 7.82
C ASP A 43 -0.46 0.02 8.51
N GLU A 44 0.47 0.97 8.41
CA GLU A 44 0.38 2.27 9.06
C GLU A 44 -0.86 3.07 8.65
N ARG A 45 -1.22 3.05 7.35
CA ARG A 45 -2.26 3.94 6.84
C ARG A 45 -3.65 3.34 6.80
N PHE A 46 -3.76 2.02 6.74
CA PHE A 46 -5.04 1.34 6.58
C PHE A 46 -5.31 0.30 7.67
N GLY A 47 -4.38 0.10 8.62
CA GLY A 47 -4.47 -0.96 9.63
C GLY A 47 -4.54 -2.35 9.01
N ARG A 48 -4.06 -2.51 7.76
CA ARG A 48 -4.14 -3.77 7.01
C ARG A 48 -2.90 -4.58 7.26
N ARG A 49 -2.86 -5.23 8.43
CA ARG A 49 -1.91 -6.31 8.68
C ARG A 49 -2.21 -7.49 7.77
N LEU A 50 -1.33 -7.73 6.82
CA LEU A 50 -1.29 -8.99 6.10
C LEU A 50 -0.54 -9.99 6.97
N SER A 51 -1.11 -11.17 7.18
CA SER A 51 -0.42 -12.24 7.90
C SER A 51 0.89 -12.58 7.18
N ALA A 52 1.94 -12.86 7.96
CA ALA A 52 3.22 -13.28 7.42
C ALA A 52 3.04 -14.48 6.45
N GLY A 53 3.70 -14.43 5.30
CA GLY A 53 3.54 -15.44 4.25
C GLY A 53 2.36 -15.23 3.30
N THR A 54 1.60 -14.13 3.43
CA THR A 54 0.64 -13.72 2.40
C THR A 54 1.36 -13.55 1.06
N VAL A 55 0.85 -14.18 0.01
CA VAL A 55 1.36 -14.02 -1.36
C VAL A 55 0.42 -13.08 -2.09
N LEU A 56 0.87 -11.85 -2.31
CA LEU A 56 0.27 -10.98 -3.31
C LEU A 56 0.93 -11.38 -4.63
N ARG A 57 0.17 -11.61 -5.71
CA ARG A 57 0.75 -12.06 -6.99
C ARG A 57 2.01 -11.24 -7.34
N GLY A 58 3.19 -11.86 -7.23
CA GLY A 58 4.51 -11.26 -7.50
C GLY A 58 5.34 -10.77 -6.31
N CYS A 59 4.83 -10.75 -5.08
CA CYS A 59 5.57 -10.35 -3.86
C CYS A 59 5.18 -11.23 -2.67
N ARG A 60 6.18 -11.78 -1.97
CA ARG A 60 5.99 -12.60 -0.76
C ARG A 60 6.24 -11.74 0.47
N VAL A 61 5.30 -11.68 1.40
CA VAL A 61 5.52 -11.03 2.71
C VAL A 61 6.57 -11.86 3.47
N PRO A 62 7.76 -11.30 3.81
CA PRO A 62 8.77 -12.04 4.54
C PRO A 62 8.27 -12.39 5.95
N ARG A 63 8.70 -13.55 6.43
CA ARG A 63 8.43 -13.98 7.80
C ARG A 63 9.50 -13.34 8.68
N VAL A 64 9.11 -12.37 9.51
CA VAL A 64 9.98 -11.88 10.58
C VAL A 64 9.87 -12.87 11.73
N ALA A 65 11.00 -13.41 12.16
CA ALA A 65 11.13 -14.33 13.29
C ALA A 65 10.97 -13.60 14.62
#